data_AF-A0A9P7IAQ7-F1
#
_entry.id   AF-A0A9P7IAQ7-F1
#
_cell.length_a   1.000
_cell.length_b   1.000
_cell.length_c   1.000
_cell.angle_alpha   90.00
_cell.angle_beta   90.00
_cell.angle_gamma   90.00
#
_symmetry.space_group_name_H-M   'P 1'
#
loop_
_entity.id
_entity.type
_entity.pdbx_description
1 polymer ?
#
loop_
_entity_poly.entity_id
_entity_poly.type
_entity_poly.pdbx_seq_one_letter_code
_entity_poly.pdbx_strand_id
1 'polypeptide(L)'
;MSIEPPPRFIYKIVPSPPGDPFPKEHPLSELDQNDGFVHLSTSTQVPKTADLFFTRSSSLWVIKLEFKQFADSIRWEGGFPHLYGNFGADNVDSTVKFVRPESQTWGEVMAKSEWLD
;
A
#
# COMPACT_ATOMS: atom_id res chain seq x y z
N MET A 1 6.92 -21.60 -15.48
CA MET A 1 6.88 -20.71 -14.31
C MET A 1 7.03 -19.31 -14.85
N SER A 2 5.96 -18.51 -14.83
CA SER A 2 6.03 -17.14 -15.33
C SER A 2 6.97 -16.35 -14.42
N ILE A 3 8.15 -16.01 -14.94
CA ILE A 3 9.13 -15.19 -14.24
C ILE A 3 8.75 -13.74 -14.52
N GLU A 4 7.66 -13.28 -13.91
CA GLU A 4 7.38 -11.85 -13.94
C GLU A 4 8.47 -11.15 -13.12
N PRO A 5 9.08 -10.08 -13.65
CA PRO A 5 10.05 -9.32 -12.88
C PRO A 5 9.38 -8.76 -11.62
N PRO A 6 10.12 -8.65 -10.51
CA PRO A 6 9.56 -8.04 -9.30
C PRO A 6 9.07 -6.62 -9.60
N PRO A 7 7.99 -6.17 -8.94
CA PRO A 7 7.49 -4.82 -9.15
C PRO A 7 8.54 -3.80 -8.73
N ARG A 8 8.53 -2.63 -9.38
CA ARG A 8 9.40 -1.52 -8.97
C ARG A 8 8.95 -0.93 -7.62
N PHE A 9 7.65 -0.83 -7.43
CA PHE A 9 7.04 -0.24 -6.25
C PHE A 9 6.02 -1.17 -5.61
N ILE A 10 5.87 -1.01 -4.32
CA ILE A 10 4.83 -1.62 -3.49
C ILE A 10 4.18 -0.52 -2.67
N TYR A 11 2.94 -0.79 -2.26
CA TYR A 11 2.06 0.25 -1.79
C TYR A 11 1.40 -0.13 -0.46
N LYS A 12 1.34 0.81 0.47
CA LYS A 12 0.57 0.71 1.71
C LYS A 12 -0.65 1.63 1.63
N ILE A 13 -1.83 1.08 1.89
CA ILE A 13 -3.08 1.86 1.97
C ILE A 13 -3.36 2.16 3.44
N VAL A 14 -3.63 3.43 3.75
CA VAL A 14 -4.00 3.87 5.11
C VAL A 14 -5.20 4.82 5.09
N PRO A 15 -6.10 4.74 6.08
CA PRO A 15 -7.31 5.57 6.11
C PRO A 15 -7.06 6.99 6.62
N SER A 16 -5.92 7.22 7.27
CA SER A 16 -5.53 8.50 7.88
C SER A 16 -4.33 9.10 7.15
N PRO A 17 -4.17 10.43 7.16
CA PRO A 17 -2.96 11.05 6.61
C PRO A 17 -1.71 10.48 7.27
N PRO A 18 -0.66 10.17 6.49
CA PRO A 18 0.66 9.91 7.05
C PRO A 18 1.13 11.11 7.87
N GLY A 19 2.03 10.88 8.83
CA GLY A 19 2.64 11.99 9.59
C GLY A 19 3.36 12.98 8.66
N ASP A 20 3.37 14.25 9.07
CA ASP A 20 4.14 15.31 8.41
C ASP A 20 5.02 16.01 9.47
N PRO A 21 6.36 15.81 9.44
CA PRO A 21 7.10 14.94 8.52
C PRO A 21 6.78 13.45 8.72
N PHE A 22 7.06 12.63 7.70
CA PHE A 22 6.84 11.18 7.78
C PHE A 22 7.63 10.60 8.99
N PRO A 23 7.02 9.72 9.80
CA PRO A 23 7.69 9.21 10.99
C PRO A 23 8.89 8.30 10.66
N LYS A 24 9.81 8.14 11.63
CA LYS A 24 10.92 7.20 11.50
C LYS A 24 10.47 5.75 11.31
N GLU A 25 9.31 5.40 11.85
CA GLU A 25 8.66 4.11 11.64
C GLU A 25 7.17 4.34 11.42
N HIS A 26 6.60 3.65 10.44
CA HIS A 26 5.18 3.69 10.17
C HIS A 26 4.39 3.03 11.30
N PRO A 27 3.33 3.67 11.83
CA PRO A 27 2.43 3.02 12.78
C PRO A 27 1.74 1.82 12.12
N LEU A 28 1.90 0.64 12.71
CA LEU A 28 1.28 -0.58 12.22
C LEU A 28 -0.24 -0.55 12.41
N SER A 29 -1.00 -1.01 11.42
CA SER A 29 -2.44 -1.22 11.62
C SER A 29 -2.68 -2.37 12.60
N GLU A 30 -3.88 -2.46 13.17
CA GLU A 30 -4.25 -3.59 14.05
C GLU A 30 -4.07 -4.93 13.33
N LEU A 31 -4.39 -4.98 12.03
CA LEU A 31 -4.21 -6.17 11.21
C LEU A 31 -2.73 -6.54 11.06
N ASP A 32 -1.87 -5.57 10.77
CA ASP A 32 -0.42 -5.81 10.65
C ASP A 32 0.18 -6.33 11.98
N GLN A 33 -0.28 -5.79 13.12
CA GLN A 33 0.17 -6.24 14.44
C GLN A 33 -0.29 -7.67 14.74
N ASN A 34 -1.52 -8.02 14.40
CA ASN A 34 -2.07 -9.34 14.64
C ASN A 34 -1.40 -10.41 13.77
N ASP A 35 -1.11 -10.09 12.52
CA ASP A 35 -0.53 -11.05 11.57
C ASP A 35 1.01 -11.08 11.63
N GLY A 36 1.64 -10.06 12.22
CA GLY A 36 3.09 -9.99 12.45
C GLY A 36 3.91 -9.52 11.24
N PHE A 37 3.26 -8.90 10.25
CA PHE A 37 3.90 -8.32 9.06
C PHE A 37 3.08 -7.14 8.52
N VAL A 38 3.71 -6.26 7.77
CA VAL A 38 3.02 -5.16 7.08
C VAL A 38 2.42 -5.66 5.78
N HIS A 39 1.08 -5.54 5.67
CA HIS A 39 0.35 -5.81 4.44
C HIS A 39 0.64 -4.73 3.40
N LEU A 40 1.20 -5.14 2.27
CA LEU A 40 1.44 -4.27 1.12
C LEU A 40 0.66 -4.81 -0.09
N SER A 41 0.60 -4.00 -1.15
CA SER A 41 -0.05 -4.35 -2.40
C SER A 41 0.84 -3.90 -3.56
N THR A 42 0.74 -4.57 -4.71
CA THR A 42 1.23 -4.04 -5.99
C THR A 42 0.28 -2.96 -6.52
N SER A 43 0.72 -2.20 -7.53
CA SER A 43 -0.12 -1.18 -8.19
C SER A 43 -1.44 -1.76 -8.69
N THR A 44 -1.43 -2.97 -9.26
CA THR A 44 -2.62 -3.68 -9.75
C THR A 44 -3.51 -4.22 -8.64
N GLN A 45 -2.98 -4.45 -7.44
CA GLN A 45 -3.72 -4.94 -6.28
C GLN A 45 -4.42 -3.82 -5.51
N VAL A 46 -3.81 -2.63 -5.43
CA VAL A 46 -4.30 -1.48 -4.64
C VAL A 46 -5.80 -1.20 -4.83
N PRO A 47 -6.34 -1.10 -6.07
CA PRO A 47 -7.76 -0.77 -6.27
C PRO A 47 -8.69 -1.82 -5.66
N LYS A 48 -8.36 -3.11 -5.83
CA LYS A 48 -9.17 -4.21 -5.30
C LYS A 48 -9.05 -4.34 -3.78
N THR A 49 -7.85 -4.16 -3.23
CA THR A 49 -7.63 -4.12 -1.77
C THR A 49 -8.43 -2.99 -1.13
N ALA A 50 -8.42 -1.80 -1.74
CA ALA A 50 -9.21 -0.66 -1.28
C ALA A 50 -10.72 -0.96 -1.27
N ASP A 51 -11.23 -1.63 -2.32
CA ASP A 51 -12.64 -2.05 -2.40
C ASP A 51 -13.05 -3.10 -1.36
N LEU A 52 -12.12 -3.93 -0.89
CA LEU A 52 -12.44 -4.97 0.09
C LEU A 52 -12.42 -4.43 1.52
N PHE A 53 -11.42 -3.63 1.87
CA PHE A 53 -11.14 -3.30 3.27
C PHE A 53 -11.50 -1.86 3.66
N PHE A 54 -11.70 -0.97 2.70
CA PHE A 54 -11.79 0.48 2.96
C PHE A 54 -13.09 1.12 2.45
N THR A 55 -14.14 0.33 2.26
CA THR A 55 -15.44 0.79 1.72
C THR A 55 -16.13 1.87 2.54
N ARG A 56 -15.82 1.97 3.84
CA ARG A 56 -16.40 2.96 4.76
C ARG A 56 -15.64 4.30 4.76
N SER A 57 -14.48 4.36 4.10
CA SER A 57 -13.66 5.58 4.03
C SER A 57 -14.01 6.37 2.76
N SER A 58 -14.17 7.68 2.88
CA SER A 58 -14.37 8.60 1.74
C SER A 58 -13.05 9.14 1.16
N SER A 59 -11.97 9.05 1.93
CA SER A 59 -10.62 9.34 1.47
C SER A 59 -9.64 8.29 1.99
N LEU A 60 -8.62 7.98 1.20
CA LEU A 60 -7.51 7.12 1.57
C LEU A 60 -6.20 7.79 1.20
N TRP A 61 -5.16 7.43 1.93
CA TRP A 61 -3.80 7.73 1.56
C TRP A 61 -3.10 6.45 1.11
N VAL A 62 -2.32 6.57 0.04
CA VAL A 62 -1.49 5.48 -0.46
C VAL A 62 -0.04 5.94 -0.38
N ILE A 63 0.78 5.10 0.25
CA ILE A 63 2.21 5.32 0.45
C ILE A 63 2.94 4.44 -0.55
N LYS A 64 3.81 5.04 -1.36
CA LYS A 64 4.65 4.36 -2.35
C LYS A 64 6.01 4.07 -1.76
N LEU A 65 6.43 2.81 -1.87
CA LEU A 65 7.68 2.28 -1.35
C LEU A 65 8.46 1.64 -2.49
N GLU A 66 9.77 1.86 -2.55
CA GLU A 66 10.61 1.24 -3.57
C GLU A 66 10.93 -0.21 -3.17
N PHE A 67 10.47 -1.18 -3.98
CA PHE A 67 10.56 -2.61 -3.65
C PHE A 67 11.99 -3.07 -3.35
N LYS A 68 12.98 -2.55 -4.09
CA LYS A 68 14.39 -2.95 -3.97
C LYS A 68 14.96 -2.73 -2.56
N GLN A 69 14.41 -1.79 -1.79
CA GLN A 69 14.85 -1.50 -0.42
C GLN A 69 14.44 -2.60 0.57
N PHE A 70 13.48 -3.45 0.18
CA PHE A 70 12.84 -4.44 1.03
C PHE A 70 12.94 -5.87 0.48
N ALA A 71 13.73 -6.08 -0.59
CA ALA A 71 13.76 -7.34 -1.32
C ALA A 71 14.03 -8.57 -0.42
N ASP A 72 14.87 -8.40 0.61
CA ASP A 72 15.22 -9.47 1.56
C ASP A 72 14.19 -9.65 2.69
N SER A 73 13.32 -8.67 2.90
CA SER A 73 12.33 -8.64 3.99
C SER A 73 10.90 -8.89 3.51
N ILE A 74 10.68 -8.92 2.19
CA ILE A 74 9.37 -9.23 1.60
C ILE A 74 9.23 -10.71 1.33
N ARG A 75 8.07 -11.26 1.72
CA ARG A 75 7.61 -12.57 1.26
C ARG A 75 6.33 -12.41 0.47
N TRP A 76 6.18 -13.23 -0.56
CA TRP A 76 4.99 -13.26 -1.39
C TRP A 76 4.09 -14.40 -0.95
N GLU A 77 2.97 -14.08 -0.33
CA GLU A 77 2.03 -15.07 0.23
C GLU A 77 0.61 -14.75 -0.26
N GLY A 78 -0.10 -15.75 -0.77
CA GLY A 78 -1.40 -15.53 -1.41
C GLY A 78 -1.34 -14.57 -2.62
N GLY A 79 -0.16 -14.33 -3.18
CA GLY A 79 0.09 -13.37 -4.25
C GLY A 79 0.34 -11.93 -3.79
N PHE A 80 0.33 -11.63 -2.49
CA PHE A 80 0.55 -10.29 -1.95
C PHE A 80 1.96 -10.15 -1.34
N PRO A 81 2.59 -8.96 -1.45
CA PRO A 81 3.83 -8.69 -0.75
C PRO A 81 3.56 -8.41 0.74
N HIS A 82 4.16 -9.21 1.60
CA HIS A 82 4.17 -9.05 3.05
C HIS A 82 5.56 -8.65 3.51
N LEU A 83 5.68 -7.48 4.14
CA LEU A 83 6.94 -7.00 4.68
C LEU A 83 7.09 -7.46 6.14
N TYR A 84 8.07 -8.33 6.38
CA TYR A 84 8.47 -8.76 7.71
C TYR A 84 9.46 -7.75 8.28
N GLY A 85 8.93 -6.78 9.02
CA GLY A 85 9.66 -5.63 9.53
C GLY A 85 8.78 -4.39 9.50
N ASN A 86 9.39 -3.22 9.35
CA ASN A 86 8.67 -1.96 9.19
C ASN A 86 9.39 -1.06 8.17
N PHE A 87 8.77 0.07 7.85
CA PHE A 87 9.33 1.09 6.97
C PHE A 87 9.20 2.47 7.61
N GLY A 88 10.04 3.40 7.19
CA GLY A 88 10.08 4.76 7.72
C GLY A 88 10.21 5.81 6.63
N ALA A 89 10.37 7.06 7.06
CA ALA A 89 10.59 8.21 6.18
C ALA A 89 11.67 7.96 5.12
N ASP A 90 12.75 7.26 5.48
CA ASP A 90 13.87 6.97 4.59
C ASP A 90 13.53 6.02 3.43
N ASN A 91 12.40 5.32 3.52
CA ASN A 91 11.97 4.34 2.53
C ASN A 91 10.80 4.79 1.65
N VAL A 92 10.15 5.91 2.01
CA VAL A 92 8.99 6.42 1.31
C VAL A 92 9.44 7.19 0.08
N ASP A 93 8.98 6.74 -1.10
CA ASP A 93 9.18 7.46 -2.35
C ASP A 93 8.23 8.68 -2.42
N SER A 94 6.94 8.43 -2.23
CA SER A 94 5.92 9.47 -2.29
C SER A 94 4.62 9.01 -1.62
N THR A 95 3.73 9.95 -1.32
CA THR A 95 2.37 9.65 -0.84
C THR A 95 1.36 10.41 -1.66
N VAL A 96 0.16 9.84 -1.84
CA VAL A 96 -0.95 10.50 -2.53
C VAL A 96 -2.25 10.27 -1.78
N LYS A 97 -3.11 11.29 -1.76
CA LYS A 97 -4.48 11.17 -1.25
C LYS A 97 -5.43 10.87 -2.41
N PHE A 98 -6.18 9.78 -2.29
CA PHE A 98 -7.33 9.52 -3.13
C PHE A 98 -8.62 9.91 -2.39
N VAL A 99 -9.57 10.46 -3.14
CA VAL A 99 -10.91 10.79 -2.65
C VAL A 99 -11.91 10.05 -3.51
N ARG A 100 -12.84 9.32 -2.86
CA ARG A 100 -13.84 8.52 -3.55
C ARG A 100 -15.20 9.21 -3.49
N PRO A 101 -15.80 9.59 -4.63
CA PRO A 101 -17.18 10.02 -4.68
C PRO A 101 -18.11 8.90 -4.19
N GLU A 102 -19.22 9.25 -3.53
CA GLU A 102 -20.19 8.26 -3.01
C GLU A 102 -20.79 7.34 -4.11
N SER A 103 -20.78 7.81 -5.36
CA SER A 103 -21.28 7.08 -6.52
C SER A 103 -20.30 6.09 -7.13
N GLN A 104 -19.05 6.01 -6.65
CA GLN A 104 -18.00 5.18 -7.23
C GLN A 104 -17.37 4.22 -6.21
N THR A 105 -16.81 3.13 -6.69
CA THR A 105 -15.95 2.23 -5.89
C THR A 105 -14.50 2.74 -5.87
N TRP A 106 -13.68 2.24 -4.95
CA TRP A 106 -12.24 2.52 -4.97
C TRP A 106 -11.57 1.94 -6.21
N GLY A 107 -12.03 0.77 -6.67
CA GLY A 107 -11.65 0.17 -7.94
C GLY A 107 -11.75 1.15 -9.09
N GLU A 108 -12.91 1.80 -9.24
CA GLU A 108 -13.17 2.77 -10.33
C GLU A 108 -12.34 4.04 -10.23
N VAL A 109 -12.07 4.52 -9.01
CA VAL A 109 -11.29 5.74 -8.77
C VAL A 109 -9.81 5.49 -9.00
N MET A 110 -9.27 4.40 -8.45
CA MET A 110 -7.84 4.10 -8.47
C MET A 110 -7.39 3.44 -9.79
N ALA A 111 -8.26 2.74 -10.52
CA ALA A 111 -7.91 2.16 -11.83
C ALA A 111 -7.61 3.22 -12.90
N LYS A 112 -8.03 4.47 -12.70
CA LYS A 112 -7.75 5.60 -13.58
C LYS A 112 -6.47 6.36 -13.21
N SER A 113 -5.79 5.93 -12.15
CA SER A 113 -4.62 6.62 -11.62
C SER A 113 -3.36 6.23 -12.38
N GLU A 114 -2.66 7.22 -12.95
CA GLU A 114 -1.33 7.04 -13.53
C GLU A 114 -0.21 6.98 -12.46
N TRP A 115 -0.52 7.33 -11.20
CA TRP A 115 0.45 7.30 -10.09
C TRP A 115 0.71 5.87 -9.56
N LEU A 116 -0.25 4.96 -9.78
CA LEU A 116 -0.11 3.54 -9.48
C LEU A 116 0.54 2.86 -10.69
N ASP A 117 1.88 2.83 -10.70
CA ASP A 117 2.71 2.25 -11.76
C ASP A 117 3.43 0.96 -11.32
#